data_AF-A0A920L4D8-F1
#
_entry.id   AF-A0A920L4D8-F1
#
_cell.length_a   1.000
_cell.length_b   1.000
_cell.length_c   1.000
_cell.angle_alpha   90.00
_cell.angle_beta   90.00
_cell.angle_gamma   90.00
#
_symmetry.space_group_name_H-M   'P 1'
#
loop_
_entity.id
_entity.type
_entity.pdbx_description
1 polymer ?
#
loop_
_entity_poly.entity_id
_entity_poly.type
_entity_poly.pdbx_seq_one_letter_code
_entity_poly.pdbx_strand_id
1 'polypeptide(L)'
;MAANLTPVATATDTGGSIRQPASLCGLTGIKPTYGRVSRYGMIAFASSLDQGRVLAKSAEDAALILEAMSGYDPKDSTSLNVKQIDFQTNLNESIKDLNIGLPKEFLILSYQHTCRNLFRNQ
;
A
#
# COMPACT_ATOMS: atom_id res chain seq x y z
N MET A 1 4.30 -8.39 12.74
CA MET A 1 4.88 -7.04 12.81
C MET A 1 4.44 -6.29 14.05
N ALA A 2 3.14 -6.03 14.24
CA ALA A 2 2.66 -5.34 15.45
C ALA A 2 3.06 -6.06 16.75
N ALA A 3 2.98 -7.40 16.77
CA ALA A 3 3.46 -8.24 17.87
C ALA A 3 4.95 -8.60 17.79
N ASN A 4 5.76 -7.91 16.98
CA ASN A 4 7.21 -8.14 16.82
C ASN A 4 7.67 -9.53 16.33
N LEU A 5 6.76 -10.35 15.79
CA LEU A 5 7.11 -11.70 15.30
C LEU A 5 7.87 -11.73 13.96
N THR A 6 7.75 -10.68 13.15
CA THR A 6 8.44 -10.53 11.86
C THR A 6 8.58 -9.05 11.54
N PRO A 7 9.68 -8.61 10.88
CA PRO A 7 9.88 -7.21 10.48
C PRO A 7 8.91 -6.76 9.38
N VAL A 8 8.60 -7.66 8.43
CA VAL A 8 7.73 -7.40 7.26
C VAL A 8 6.88 -8.62 6.94
N ALA A 9 5.81 -8.44 6.16
CA ALA A 9 5.04 -9.55 5.60
C ALA A 9 4.52 -9.21 4.20
N THR A 10 4.51 -10.20 3.32
CA THR A 10 3.80 -10.15 2.04
C THR A 10 2.33 -10.52 2.26
N ALA A 11 1.41 -9.84 1.57
CA ALA A 11 0.00 -10.19 1.61
C ALA A 11 -0.75 -9.65 0.39
N THR A 12 -2.08 -9.77 0.32
CA THR A 12 -2.89 -9.42 -0.84
C THR A 12 -3.97 -8.41 -0.48
N ASP A 13 -4.29 -7.48 -1.40
CA ASP A 13 -5.35 -6.49 -1.21
C ASP A 13 -6.28 -6.47 -2.42
N THR A 14 -7.55 -6.83 -2.20
CA THR A 14 -8.62 -6.80 -3.21
C THR A 14 -9.55 -5.61 -2.98
N GLY A 15 -9.96 -5.38 -1.73
CA GLY A 15 -10.94 -4.34 -1.34
C GLY A 15 -10.51 -3.48 -0.16
N GLY A 16 -9.23 -3.52 0.24
CA GLY A 16 -8.73 -2.88 1.46
C GLY A 16 -8.09 -3.85 2.45
N SER A 17 -7.95 -5.13 2.10
CA SER A 17 -7.44 -6.20 2.96
C SER A 17 -6.01 -6.01 3.46
N ILE A 18 -5.31 -4.95 3.06
CA ILE A 18 -4.02 -4.51 3.62
C ILE A 18 -4.13 -3.17 4.32
N ARG A 19 -4.71 -2.17 3.66
CA ARG A 19 -4.82 -0.82 4.24
C ARG A 19 -5.66 -0.82 5.53
N GLN A 20 -6.71 -1.64 5.58
CA GLN A 20 -7.55 -1.77 6.76
C GLN A 20 -6.80 -2.42 7.94
N PRO A 21 -6.21 -3.63 7.85
CA PRO A 21 -5.47 -4.19 8.98
C PRO A 21 -4.22 -3.37 9.34
N ALA A 22 -3.58 -2.70 8.37
CA ALA A 22 -2.50 -1.77 8.67
C ALA A 22 -2.98 -0.64 9.62
N SER A 23 -4.11 0.00 9.28
CA SER A 23 -4.74 1.03 10.10
C SER A 23 -5.13 0.51 11.49
N LEU A 24 -5.71 -0.71 11.57
CA LEU A 24 -6.17 -1.30 12.83
C LEU A 24 -5.02 -1.76 13.74
N CYS A 25 -3.86 -2.10 13.17
CA CYS A 25 -2.71 -2.63 13.92
C CYS A 25 -1.56 -1.62 14.08
N GLY A 26 -1.72 -0.37 13.64
CA GLY A 26 -0.67 0.65 13.72
C GLY A 26 0.56 0.29 12.88
N LEU A 27 0.33 -0.17 11.65
CA LEU A 27 1.37 -0.57 10.70
C LEU A 27 1.28 0.24 9.41
N THR A 28 2.33 0.17 8.61
CA THR A 28 2.37 0.70 7.25
C THR A 28 1.94 -0.40 6.28
N GLY A 29 0.89 -0.14 5.48
CA GLY A 29 0.41 -1.06 4.46
C GLY A 29 0.23 -0.36 3.12
N ILE A 30 0.92 -0.83 2.09
CA ILE A 30 0.90 -0.18 0.77
C ILE A 30 0.25 -1.06 -0.30
N LYS A 31 -0.65 -0.46 -1.08
CA LYS A 31 -1.30 -1.03 -2.26
C LYS A 31 -0.82 -0.36 -3.55
N PRO A 32 0.26 -0.79 -4.26
CA PRO A 32 0.70 -0.08 -5.45
C PRO A 32 -0.30 -0.20 -6.62
N THR A 33 0.09 0.35 -7.76
CA THR A 33 -0.66 0.25 -9.01
C THR A 33 -0.98 -1.21 -9.37
N TYR A 34 -2.15 -1.45 -9.96
CA TYR A 34 -2.49 -2.76 -10.51
C TYR A 34 -1.49 -3.13 -11.63
N GLY A 35 -1.02 -4.37 -11.63
CA GLY A 35 0.01 -4.88 -12.53
C GLY A 35 1.45 -4.53 -12.14
N ARG A 36 1.67 -3.81 -11.03
CA ARG A 36 3.03 -3.49 -10.55
C ARG A 36 3.79 -4.71 -10.00
N VAL A 37 3.06 -5.57 -9.29
CA VAL A 37 3.55 -6.84 -8.73
C VAL A 37 2.81 -7.94 -9.47
N SER A 38 3.54 -8.96 -9.93
CA SER A 38 2.93 -10.10 -10.61
C SER A 38 1.92 -10.81 -9.71
N ARG A 39 0.83 -11.26 -10.31
CA ARG A 39 -0.18 -12.11 -9.67
C ARG A 39 0.07 -13.60 -9.94
N TYR A 40 1.08 -13.94 -10.73
CA TYR A 40 1.41 -15.33 -11.00
C TYR A 40 1.79 -16.07 -9.71
N GLY A 41 1.07 -17.16 -9.40
CA GLY A 41 1.23 -17.91 -8.14
C GLY A 41 0.38 -17.39 -6.97
N MET A 42 -0.27 -16.23 -7.09
CA MET A 42 -1.25 -15.76 -6.11
C MET A 42 -2.60 -16.44 -6.35
N ILE A 43 -3.23 -16.96 -5.30
CA ILE A 43 -4.60 -17.50 -5.38
C ILE A 43 -5.55 -16.32 -5.60
N ALA A 44 -6.30 -16.37 -6.70
CA ALA A 44 -7.20 -15.29 -7.09
C ALA A 44 -8.49 -15.27 -6.25
N PHE A 45 -8.96 -14.06 -5.95
CA PHE A 45 -10.28 -13.80 -5.38
C PHE A 45 -11.12 -12.95 -6.34
N ALA A 46 -10.64 -11.75 -6.70
CA ALA A 46 -11.21 -10.93 -7.78
C ALA A 46 -10.09 -10.41 -8.69
N SER A 47 -9.82 -11.11 -9.79
CA SER A 47 -8.63 -10.91 -10.63
C SER A 47 -8.39 -9.47 -11.12
N SER A 48 -9.45 -8.68 -11.30
CA SER A 48 -9.35 -7.27 -11.73
C SER A 48 -8.97 -6.31 -10.60
N LEU A 49 -9.01 -6.76 -9.36
CA LEU A 49 -8.75 -5.96 -8.15
C LEU A 49 -7.57 -6.50 -7.35
N ASP A 50 -7.38 -7.82 -7.37
CA ASP A 50 -6.36 -8.51 -6.58
C ASP A 50 -4.97 -8.01 -6.91
N GLN A 51 -4.18 -7.82 -5.86
CA GLN A 51 -2.79 -7.56 -6.02
C GLN A 51 -1.95 -7.93 -4.79
N GLY A 52 -0.70 -8.33 -5.03
CA GLY A 52 0.31 -8.64 -4.01
C GLY A 52 1.02 -7.38 -3.46
N ARG A 53 1.24 -7.35 -2.14
CA ARG A 53 1.50 -6.16 -1.29
C ARG A 53 2.42 -6.42 -0.11
N VAL A 54 2.81 -5.36 0.56
CA VAL A 54 3.65 -5.36 1.77
C VAL A 54 2.92 -4.73 2.95
N LEU A 55 3.05 -5.37 4.11
CA LEU A 55 2.88 -4.76 5.43
C LEU A 55 4.26 -4.64 6.09
N ALA A 56 4.50 -3.51 6.74
CA ALA A 56 5.74 -3.22 7.46
C ALA A 56 5.49 -2.29 8.66
N LYS A 57 6.53 -2.00 9.44
CA LYS A 57 6.45 -1.01 10.54
C LYS A 57 6.72 0.43 10.11
N SER A 58 7.46 0.61 9.02
CA SER A 58 7.90 1.90 8.51
C SER A 58 7.60 2.03 7.01
N ALA A 59 7.63 3.26 6.48
CA ALA A 59 7.46 3.49 5.05
C ALA A 59 8.69 3.03 4.26
N GLU A 60 9.87 3.19 4.85
CA GLU A 60 11.17 2.77 4.35
C GLU A 60 11.23 1.26 4.14
N ASP A 61 10.85 0.47 5.16
CA ASP A 61 10.80 -1.00 5.05
C ASP A 61 9.79 -1.44 3.99
N ALA A 62 8.62 -0.77 3.92
CA ALA A 62 7.62 -1.07 2.91
C ALA A 62 8.12 -0.77 1.49
N ALA A 63 8.83 0.34 1.30
CA ALA A 63 9.41 0.74 0.02
C ALA A 63 10.47 -0.25 -0.46
N LEU A 64 11.40 -0.66 0.42
CA LEU A 64 12.45 -1.63 0.12
C LEU A 64 11.88 -2.96 -0.38
N ILE A 65 10.93 -3.53 0.37
CA ILE A 65 10.34 -4.82 -0.01
C ILE A 65 9.46 -4.69 -1.25
N LEU A 66 8.73 -3.58 -1.39
CA LEU A 66 7.89 -3.36 -2.56
C LEU A 66 8.73 -3.23 -3.84
N GLU A 67 9.88 -2.57 -3.78
CA GLU A 67 10.82 -2.47 -4.90
C GLU A 67 11.28 -3.86 -5.37
N ALA A 68 11.64 -4.74 -4.42
CA ALA A 68 12.06 -6.10 -4.70
C ALA A 68 10.94 -6.99 -5.29
N MET A 69 9.67 -6.75 -4.89
CA MET A 69 8.51 -7.47 -5.41
C MET A 69 8.01 -6.94 -6.76
N SER A 70 8.36 -5.70 -7.12
CA SER A 70 7.83 -5.02 -8.30
C SER A 70 8.62 -5.40 -9.54
N GLY A 71 7.92 -5.62 -10.65
CA GLY A 71 8.55 -5.94 -11.92
C GLY A 71 7.59 -6.53 -12.94
N TYR A 72 7.99 -6.46 -14.21
CA TYR A 72 7.28 -7.13 -15.28
C TYR A 72 7.46 -8.64 -15.18
N ASP A 73 6.37 -9.39 -15.31
CA ASP A 73 6.37 -10.84 -15.36
C ASP A 73 5.62 -11.33 -16.62
N PRO A 74 6.30 -11.99 -17.57
CA PRO A 74 5.66 -12.49 -18.78
C PRO A 74 4.63 -13.60 -18.52
N LYS A 75 4.61 -14.19 -17.33
CA LYS A 75 3.63 -15.22 -16.93
C LYS A 75 2.31 -14.63 -16.43
N ASP A 76 2.26 -13.32 -16.18
CA ASP A 76 1.06 -12.59 -15.82
C ASP A 76 0.72 -11.59 -16.93
N SER A 77 -0.32 -11.88 -17.71
CA SER A 77 -0.79 -11.02 -18.80
C SER A 77 -1.26 -9.64 -18.35
N THR A 78 -1.47 -9.44 -17.05
CA THR A 78 -1.86 -8.16 -16.45
C THR A 78 -0.68 -7.41 -15.83
N SER A 79 0.52 -7.99 -15.87
CA SER A 79 1.74 -7.33 -15.40
C SER A 79 2.12 -6.18 -16.33
N LEU A 80 2.44 -5.03 -15.75
CA LEU A 80 2.82 -3.85 -16.50
C LEU A 80 4.27 -3.96 -16.97
N ASN A 81 4.48 -3.93 -18.28
CA ASN A 81 5.80 -3.78 -18.87
C ASN A 81 6.22 -2.30 -18.85
N VAL A 82 6.62 -1.83 -17.68
CA VAL A 82 7.07 -0.46 -17.44
C VAL A 82 8.42 -0.47 -16.73
N LYS A 83 9.16 0.63 -16.84
CA LYS A 83 10.44 0.80 -16.14
C LYS A 83 10.26 0.56 -14.63
N GLN A 84 11.23 -0.13 -14.04
CA GLN A 84 11.31 -0.30 -12.59
C GLN A 84 11.36 1.08 -11.91
N ILE A 85 10.61 1.21 -10.82
CA ILE A 85 10.57 2.41 -10.01
C ILE A 85 11.47 2.18 -8.80
N ASP A 86 12.30 3.18 -8.52
CA ASP A 86 13.00 3.32 -7.26
C ASP A 86 12.03 3.95 -6.25
N PHE A 87 11.71 3.21 -5.19
CA PHE A 87 10.79 3.68 -4.16
C PHE A 87 11.50 4.32 -2.96
N GLN A 88 12.83 4.32 -2.95
CA GLN A 88 13.65 4.65 -1.78
C GLN A 88 14.25 6.04 -1.87
N THR A 89 14.68 6.48 -3.06
CA THR A 89 15.48 7.71 -3.24
C THR A 89 14.78 8.97 -2.68
N ASN A 90 13.47 9.12 -2.86
CA ASN A 90 12.76 10.35 -2.48
C ASN A 90 12.04 10.28 -1.11
N LEU A 91 12.26 9.23 -0.30
CA LEU A 91 11.48 9.00 0.93
C LEU A 91 11.54 10.16 1.94
N ASN A 92 12.68 10.85 2.01
CA ASN A 92 12.93 11.93 2.97
C ASN A 92 12.86 13.33 2.35
N GLU A 93 12.38 13.44 1.10
CA GLU A 93 12.24 14.74 0.45
C GLU A 93 11.09 15.55 1.06
N SER A 94 11.24 16.87 1.04
CA SER A 94 10.22 17.77 1.58
C SER A 94 8.97 17.75 0.71
N ILE A 95 7.80 17.69 1.36
CA ILE A 95 6.49 17.75 0.70
C ILE A 95 5.88 19.16 0.69
N LYS A 96 6.65 20.20 1.06
CA LYS A 96 6.17 21.57 1.34
C LYS A 96 5.34 22.20 0.22
N ASP A 97 5.61 21.84 -1.03
CA ASP A 97 4.95 22.41 -2.21
C ASP A 97 4.04 21.41 -2.94
N LEU A 98 3.72 20.27 -2.31
CA LEU A 98 2.78 19.30 -2.87
C LEU A 98 1.33 19.73 -2.65
N ASN A 99 0.53 19.64 -3.71
CA ASN A 99 -0.91 19.84 -3.62
C ASN A 99 -1.58 18.57 -3.10
N ILE A 100 -2.16 18.63 -1.90
CA ILE A 100 -2.90 17.51 -1.28
C ILE A 100 -4.41 17.71 -1.51
N GLY A 101 -5.03 16.80 -2.25
CA GLY A 101 -6.48 16.79 -2.46
C GLY A 101 -7.24 16.13 -1.32
N LEU A 102 -8.27 16.80 -0.79
CA LEU A 102 -9.17 16.26 0.23
C LEU A 102 -10.59 16.08 -0.33
N PRO A 103 -10.96 14.87 -0.79
CA PRO A 103 -12.33 14.58 -1.25
C PRO A 103 -13.34 14.76 -0.11
N LYS A 104 -14.43 15.48 -0.38
CA LYS A 104 -15.45 15.80 0.64
C LYS A 104 -16.14 14.54 1.16
N GLU A 105 -16.26 13.52 0.31
CA GLU A 105 -16.87 12.23 0.57
C GLU A 105 -16.13 11.44 1.66
N PHE A 106 -14.83 11.69 1.87
CA PHE A 106 -14.04 11.07 2.95
C PHE A 106 -14.16 11.80 4.29
N LEU A 107 -14.84 12.95 4.33
CA LEU A 107 -15.05 13.75 5.54
C LEU A 107 -16.48 13.70 6.07
N ILE A 108 -17.29 12.73 5.59
CA ILE A 108 -18.70 12.60 5.95
C ILE A 108 -18.94 12.33 7.43
N LEU A 109 -20.12 12.70 7.91
CA LEU A 109 -20.49 12.67 9.33
C LEU A 109 -20.56 11.26 9.92
N SER A 110 -20.74 10.23 9.10
CA SER A 110 -20.87 8.83 9.52
C SER A 110 -19.58 8.22 10.08
N TYR A 111 -18.42 8.84 9.88
CA TYR A 111 -17.19 8.40 10.53
C TYR A 111 -17.21 8.66 12.04
N GLN A 112 -16.65 7.71 12.82
CA GLN A 112 -16.44 7.89 14.25
C GLN A 112 -15.72 9.21 14.51
N HIS A 113 -16.23 9.95 15.49
CA HIS A 113 -15.76 11.30 15.82
C HIS A 113 -14.24 11.33 16.07
N THR A 114 -13.71 10.31 16.74
CA THR A 114 -12.27 10.16 17.04
C THR A 114 -11.41 10.10 15.77
N CYS A 115 -11.75 9.22 14.81
CA CYS A 115 -10.98 9.08 13.58
C CYS A 115 -10.96 10.37 12.75
N ARG A 116 -12.11 11.07 12.68
CA ARG A 116 -12.22 12.34 11.96
C ARG A 116 -11.36 13.44 12.60
N ASN A 117 -11.32 13.50 13.93
CA ASN A 117 -10.51 14.49 14.63
C ASN A 117 -9.01 14.19 14.50
N LEU A 118 -8.61 12.93 14.62
CA LEU A 118 -7.22 12.52 14.40
C LEU A 118 -6.73 12.89 13.00
N PHE A 119 -7.54 12.62 11.96
CA PHE A 119 -7.19 12.97 10.59
C PHE A 119 -7.02 14.49 10.37
N ARG A 120 -7.80 15.33 11.05
CA ARG A 120 -7.73 16.80 10.92
C ARG A 120 -6.56 17.43 11.67
N ASN A 121 -5.96 16.71 12.61
CA ASN A 121 -4.91 17.22 13.49
C ASN A 121 -3.51 16.75 13.08
N GLN A 122 -3.38 16.02 11.97
CA GLN A 122 -2.11 15.62 11.37
C GLN A 122 -1.62 16.65 10.35
#